data_AF-A0A7V5XZ02-F1
#
_entry.id   AF-A0A7V5XZ02-F1
#
_cell.length_a   1.000
_cell.length_b   1.000
_cell.length_c   1.000
_cell.angle_alpha   90.00
_cell.angle_beta   90.00
_cell.angle_gamma   90.00
#
_symmetry.space_group_name_H-M   'P 1'
#
loop_
_entity.id
_entity.type
_entity.pdbx_description
1 polymer ?
#
loop_
_entity_poly.entity_id
_entity_poly.type
_entity_poly.pdbx_seq_one_letter_code
_entity_poly.pdbx_strand_id
1 'polypeptide(L)'
;MNEETAKERQKRVAKVGGNWEEYVRLYLSEKLKNTKIEIIKGNEKEIKERSERLWKLLSLPLKSSLNIDNVWGDIDLIAIKDELPITIISCKLSLHGRFTETLFWSLLYRTLTKIKVVLATPDAGRQQKKDKWESEWGTPDEPTKDRLLAQSYLDGVYVENLKEFCPGIKEGQKTVFGGIIRPLHELPEDIIRWSKDISKFLTI
;
A
#
# COMPACT_ATOMS: atom_id res chain seq x y z
N MET A 1 -30.99 -19.29 4.95
CA MET A 1 -29.74 -18.50 4.86
C MET A 1 -28.62 -19.41 5.33
N ASN A 2 -27.71 -19.82 4.44
CA ASN A 2 -26.52 -20.57 4.86
C ASN A 2 -25.59 -19.61 5.60
N GLU A 3 -25.25 -19.92 6.84
CA GLU A 3 -24.19 -19.23 7.57
C GLU A 3 -22.85 -19.55 6.89
N GLU A 4 -22.24 -18.52 6.26
CA GLU A 4 -20.87 -18.60 5.74
C GLU A 4 -19.93 -18.95 6.90
N THR A 5 -19.19 -20.05 6.78
CA THR A 5 -18.23 -20.42 7.83
C THR A 5 -17.09 -19.40 7.90
N ALA A 6 -16.47 -19.21 9.07
CA ALA A 6 -15.36 -18.29 9.24
C ALA A 6 -14.20 -18.56 8.24
N LYS A 7 -13.98 -19.83 7.89
CA LYS A 7 -12.95 -20.27 6.95
C LYS A 7 -13.27 -19.86 5.50
N GLU A 8 -14.53 -19.98 5.09
CA GLU A 8 -14.98 -19.52 3.76
C GLU A 8 -14.89 -18.01 3.64
N ARG A 9 -15.31 -17.29 4.70
CA ARG A 9 -15.17 -15.84 4.78
C ARG A 9 -13.71 -15.41 4.65
N GLN A 10 -12.79 -16.03 5.39
CA GLN A 10 -11.35 -15.71 5.32
C GLN A 10 -10.78 -15.95 3.93
N LYS A 11 -11.10 -17.09 3.30
CA LYS A 11 -10.68 -17.38 1.92
C LYS A 11 -11.19 -16.33 0.93
N ARG A 12 -12.46 -15.94 1.06
CA ARG A 12 -13.06 -14.91 0.21
C ARG A 12 -12.38 -13.55 0.41
N VAL A 13 -12.17 -13.13 1.66
CA VAL A 13 -11.49 -11.86 1.99
C VAL A 13 -10.06 -11.85 1.44
N ALA A 14 -9.31 -12.94 1.59
CA ALA A 14 -7.97 -13.07 1.03
C ALA A 14 -7.97 -12.98 -0.50
N LYS A 15 -8.92 -13.66 -1.16
CA LYS A 15 -9.07 -13.62 -2.63
C LYS A 15 -9.37 -12.20 -3.12
N VAL A 16 -10.31 -11.49 -2.50
CA VAL A 16 -10.63 -10.11 -2.89
C VAL A 16 -9.43 -9.18 -2.63
N GLY A 17 -8.69 -9.39 -1.53
CA GLY A 17 -7.47 -8.64 -1.25
C GLY A 17 -6.40 -8.84 -2.32
N GLY A 18 -6.13 -10.10 -2.68
CA GLY A 18 -5.19 -10.43 -3.76
C GLY A 18 -5.61 -9.90 -5.13
N ASN A 19 -6.92 -9.85 -5.41
CA ASN A 19 -7.43 -9.23 -6.63
C ASN A 19 -7.16 -7.72 -6.68
N TRP A 20 -7.33 -7.01 -5.55
CA TRP A 20 -7.01 -5.58 -5.48
C TRP A 20 -5.52 -5.30 -5.64
N GLU A 21 -4.67 -6.08 -4.96
CA GLU A 21 -3.22 -6.00 -5.13
C GLU A 21 -2.80 -6.23 -6.59
N GLU A 22 -3.34 -7.28 -7.23
CA GLU A 22 -3.06 -7.59 -8.62
C GLU A 22 -3.55 -6.49 -9.58
N TYR A 23 -4.73 -5.92 -9.32
CA TYR A 23 -5.25 -4.77 -10.06
C TYR A 23 -4.28 -3.58 -10.00
N VAL A 24 -3.86 -3.18 -8.80
CA VAL A 24 -2.92 -2.07 -8.60
C VAL A 24 -1.59 -2.37 -9.28
N ARG A 25 -1.09 -3.59 -9.16
CA ARG A 25 0.17 -4.03 -9.79
C ARG A 25 0.10 -3.88 -11.30
N LEU A 26 -0.93 -4.42 -11.95
CA LEU A 26 -1.12 -4.35 -13.39
C LEU A 26 -1.30 -2.90 -13.87
N TYR A 27 -2.14 -2.13 -13.17
CA TYR A 27 -2.36 -0.71 -13.46
C TYR A 27 -1.05 0.07 -13.47
N LEU A 28 -0.25 -0.02 -12.39
CA LEU A 28 1.00 0.69 -12.28
C LEU A 28 2.04 0.19 -13.28
N SER A 29 2.09 -1.12 -13.54
CA SER A 29 3.00 -1.71 -14.53
C SER A 29 2.72 -1.16 -15.92
N GLU A 30 1.45 -1.02 -16.29
CA GLU A 30 1.04 -0.43 -17.56
C GLU A 30 1.42 1.05 -17.65
N LYS A 31 1.13 1.84 -16.60
CA LYS A 31 1.42 3.28 -16.57
C LYS A 31 2.92 3.58 -16.56
N LEU A 32 3.74 2.67 -16.03
CA LEU A 32 5.19 2.82 -15.91
C LEU A 32 5.99 2.07 -17.00
N LYS A 33 5.32 1.42 -17.96
CA LYS A 33 5.97 0.55 -18.98
C LYS A 33 7.07 1.22 -19.81
N ASN A 34 6.97 2.54 -20.02
CA ASN A 34 7.94 3.32 -20.79
C ASN A 34 9.03 3.95 -19.91
N THR A 35 9.11 3.53 -18.65
CA THR A 35 10.11 3.98 -17.68
C THR A 35 11.04 2.81 -17.35
N LYS A 36 12.07 3.06 -16.53
CA LYS A 36 12.93 2.00 -15.96
C LYS A 36 12.40 1.48 -14.61
N ILE A 37 11.14 1.77 -14.28
CA ILE A 37 10.54 1.42 -13.00
C ILE A 37 9.70 0.15 -13.17
N GLU A 38 10.00 -0.85 -12.37
CA GLU A 38 9.28 -2.12 -12.32
C GLU A 38 8.44 -2.21 -11.05
N ILE A 39 7.24 -2.79 -11.16
CA ILE A 39 6.39 -3.10 -10.01
C ILE A 39 6.44 -4.60 -9.73
N ILE A 40 6.93 -4.97 -8.55
CA ILE A 40 7.09 -6.36 -8.11
C ILE A 40 6.26 -6.65 -6.87
N LYS A 41 5.96 -7.92 -6.62
CA LYS A 41 5.29 -8.36 -5.39
C LYS A 41 6.27 -8.43 -4.23
N GLY A 42 5.80 -8.10 -3.03
CA GLY A 42 6.58 -8.12 -1.78
C GLY A 42 6.73 -9.51 -1.16
N ASN A 43 6.99 -10.54 -1.96
CA ASN A 43 7.22 -11.89 -1.45
C ASN A 43 8.68 -12.03 -0.99
N GLU A 44 8.90 -12.19 0.32
CA GLU A 44 10.24 -12.32 0.92
C GLU A 44 11.13 -13.34 0.21
N LYS A 45 10.60 -14.53 -0.09
CA LYS A 45 11.37 -15.61 -0.69
C LYS A 45 11.79 -15.25 -2.11
N GLU A 46 10.87 -14.75 -2.91
CA GLU A 46 11.14 -14.34 -4.29
C GLU A 46 12.14 -13.17 -4.34
N ILE A 47 12.06 -12.23 -3.39
CA ILE A 47 13.00 -11.11 -3.30
C ILE A 47 14.41 -11.60 -2.93
N LYS A 48 14.53 -12.52 -1.97
CA LYS A 48 15.82 -13.14 -1.59
C LYS A 48 16.45 -13.90 -2.75
N GLU A 49 15.65 -14.65 -3.50
CA GLU A 49 16.10 -15.40 -4.67
C GLU A 49 16.48 -14.47 -5.83
N ARG A 50 15.79 -13.33 -5.96
CA ARG A 50 16.02 -12.36 -7.01
C ARG A 50 17.28 -11.54 -6.81
N SER A 51 17.49 -10.95 -5.63
CA SER A 51 18.61 -10.04 -5.37
C SER A 51 18.88 -9.88 -3.88
N GLU A 52 20.07 -10.31 -3.44
CA GLU A 52 20.52 -10.12 -2.06
C GLU A 52 20.56 -8.63 -1.67
N ARG A 53 20.94 -7.77 -2.63
CA ARG A 53 20.96 -6.32 -2.43
C ARG A 53 19.55 -5.79 -2.15
N LEU A 54 18.57 -6.17 -2.96
CA LEU A 54 17.19 -5.74 -2.79
C LEU A 54 16.62 -6.23 -1.45
N TRP A 55 16.89 -7.49 -1.07
CA TRP A 55 16.54 -8.02 0.24
C TRP A 55 17.14 -7.19 1.38
N LYS A 56 18.43 -6.84 1.32
CA LYS A 56 19.08 -6.02 2.37
C LYS A 56 18.51 -4.60 2.45
N LEU A 57 18.11 -4.01 1.33
CA LEU A 57 17.52 -2.67 1.31
C LEU A 57 16.08 -2.63 1.82
N LEU A 58 15.33 -3.72 1.66
CA LEU A 58 13.92 -3.83 2.07
C LEU A 58 13.75 -4.44 3.46
N SER A 59 14.64 -5.34 3.88
CA SER A 59 14.59 -5.93 5.21
C SER A 59 15.07 -4.94 6.27
N LEU A 60 14.53 -5.06 7.48
CA LEU A 60 14.84 -4.14 8.57
C LEU A 60 15.68 -4.84 9.64
N PRO A 61 16.76 -4.20 10.14
CA PRO A 61 17.66 -4.83 11.09
C PRO A 61 16.98 -5.04 12.45
N LEU A 62 17.15 -6.24 13.01
CA LEU A 62 16.70 -6.58 14.36
C LEU A 62 17.83 -6.32 15.37
N LYS A 63 17.55 -5.53 16.41
CA LYS A 63 18.56 -5.16 17.42
C LYS A 63 18.95 -6.29 18.38
N SER A 64 18.19 -7.37 18.49
CA SER A 64 18.23 -8.25 19.67
C SER A 64 18.17 -9.76 19.39
N SER A 65 18.31 -10.20 18.15
CA SER A 65 18.28 -11.63 17.84
C SER A 65 19.69 -12.14 17.58
N LEU A 66 20.05 -13.26 18.21
CA LEU A 66 21.34 -13.92 18.03
C LEU A 66 21.47 -14.63 16.67
N ASN A 67 20.34 -14.90 16.00
CA ASN A 67 20.28 -15.75 14.81
C ASN A 67 19.50 -15.14 13.64
N ILE A 68 18.81 -14.01 13.83
CA ILE A 68 17.97 -13.37 12.82
C ILE A 68 18.31 -11.89 12.77
N ASP A 69 19.16 -11.52 11.82
CA ASP A 69 19.66 -10.14 11.76
C ASP A 69 18.64 -9.17 11.16
N ASN A 70 17.68 -9.67 10.37
CA ASN A 70 16.72 -8.84 9.65
C ASN A 70 15.31 -9.44 9.62
N VAL A 71 14.30 -8.58 9.60
CA VAL A 71 12.88 -8.95 9.48
C VAL A 71 12.27 -8.39 8.18
N TRP A 72 11.33 -9.13 7.60
CA TRP A 72 10.51 -8.66 6.49
C TRP A 72 9.27 -7.91 7.01
N GLY A 73 8.97 -6.76 6.41
CA GLY A 73 7.79 -5.97 6.77
C GLY A 73 6.50 -6.43 6.08
N ASP A 74 5.38 -5.75 6.37
CA ASP A 74 4.12 -5.86 5.62
C ASP A 74 4.26 -5.14 4.26
N ILE A 75 4.82 -5.84 3.27
CA ILE A 75 5.08 -5.32 1.93
C ILE A 75 4.20 -6.07 0.93
N ASP A 76 3.22 -5.39 0.35
CA ASP A 76 2.33 -5.98 -0.67
C ASP A 76 2.98 -5.83 -2.07
N LEU A 77 3.29 -4.60 -2.48
CA LEU A 77 3.99 -4.30 -3.75
C LEU A 77 5.18 -3.36 -3.54
N ILE A 78 6.15 -3.43 -4.45
CA ILE A 78 7.34 -2.57 -4.44
C ILE A 78 7.55 -1.98 -5.85
N ALA A 79 7.74 -0.66 -5.93
CA ALA A 79 8.28 -0.01 -7.10
C ALA A 79 9.80 0.03 -7.01
N ILE A 80 10.51 -0.56 -7.99
CA ILE A 80 11.97 -0.59 -8.04
C ILE A 80 12.51 0.06 -9.31
N LYS A 81 13.73 0.59 -9.26
CA LYS A 81 14.47 1.05 -10.44
C LYS A 81 15.93 0.68 -10.29
N ASP A 82 16.48 -0.07 -11.24
CA ASP A 82 17.87 -0.54 -11.19
C ASP A 82 18.22 -1.22 -9.84
N GLU A 83 17.34 -2.11 -9.37
CA GLU A 83 17.37 -2.79 -8.05
C GLU A 83 17.21 -1.90 -6.81
N LEU A 84 16.97 -0.60 -6.97
CA LEU A 84 16.70 0.29 -5.84
C LEU A 84 15.21 0.33 -5.54
N PRO A 85 14.79 0.04 -4.30
CA PRO A 85 13.41 0.25 -3.88
C PRO A 85 13.10 1.75 -3.81
N ILE A 86 12.07 2.16 -4.53
CA ILE A 86 11.57 3.54 -4.55
C ILE A 86 10.43 3.71 -3.56
N THR A 87 9.46 2.80 -3.63
CA THR A 87 8.22 2.91 -2.88
C THR A 87 7.70 1.53 -2.52
N ILE A 88 7.31 1.36 -1.26
CA ILE A 88 6.48 0.26 -0.78
C ILE A 88 5.02 0.72 -0.88
N ILE A 89 4.20 -0.12 -1.50
CA ILE A 89 2.79 0.16 -1.78
C ILE A 89 1.98 -0.90 -1.04
N SER A 90 1.44 -0.53 0.12
CA SER A 90 0.54 -1.38 0.88
C SER A 90 -0.86 -1.35 0.24
N CYS A 91 -1.42 -2.51 -0.08
CA CYS A 91 -2.68 -2.66 -0.79
C CYS A 91 -3.76 -3.18 0.16
N LYS A 92 -4.63 -2.31 0.68
CA LYS A 92 -5.64 -2.68 1.68
C LYS A 92 -7.04 -2.31 1.23
N LEU A 93 -7.97 -3.28 1.26
CA LEU A 93 -9.39 -3.06 0.90
C LEU A 93 -10.11 -2.13 1.88
N SER A 94 -9.90 -2.35 3.18
CA SER A 94 -10.50 -1.57 4.26
C SER A 94 -9.53 -1.36 5.41
N LEU A 95 -9.73 -0.28 6.16
CA LEU A 95 -8.88 0.20 7.24
C LEU A 95 -9.39 -0.30 8.59
N HIS A 96 -8.62 -1.18 9.25
CA HIS A 96 -8.87 -1.65 10.61
C HIS A 96 -7.54 -1.82 11.35
N GLY A 97 -7.38 -2.84 12.20
CA GLY A 97 -6.09 -3.14 12.85
C GLY A 97 -4.90 -3.25 11.87
N ARG A 98 -5.15 -3.66 10.61
CA ARG A 98 -4.14 -3.73 9.53
C ARG A 98 -3.56 -2.36 9.15
N PHE A 99 -4.32 -1.28 9.35
CA PHE A 99 -3.82 0.06 9.07
C PHE A 99 -2.73 0.46 10.06
N THR A 100 -2.89 0.13 11.34
CA THR A 100 -1.86 0.35 12.36
C THR A 100 -0.54 -0.35 12.03
N GLU A 101 -0.60 -1.57 11.51
CA GLU A 101 0.59 -2.31 11.06
C GLU A 101 1.28 -1.59 9.90
N THR A 102 0.53 -1.16 8.88
CA THR A 102 1.08 -0.34 7.78
C THR A 102 1.73 0.95 8.30
N LEU A 103 1.11 1.65 9.26
CA LEU A 103 1.68 2.87 9.86
C LEU A 103 2.98 2.59 10.63
N PHE A 104 3.03 1.46 11.37
CA PHE A 104 4.22 1.03 12.08
C PHE A 104 5.40 0.78 11.12
N TRP A 105 5.17 -0.01 10.07
CA TRP A 105 6.20 -0.28 9.07
C TRP A 105 6.61 0.99 8.33
N SER A 106 5.66 1.87 8.00
CA SER A 106 5.95 3.17 7.40
C SER A 106 6.91 4.00 8.25
N LEU A 107 6.67 4.07 9.56
CA LEU A 107 7.54 4.80 10.49
C LEU A 107 8.96 4.22 10.50
N LEU A 108 9.10 2.90 10.50
CA LEU A 108 10.42 2.24 10.46
C LEU A 108 11.15 2.52 9.15
N TYR A 109 10.49 2.34 8.00
CA TYR A 109 11.10 2.62 6.70
C TYR A 109 11.47 4.09 6.56
N ARG A 110 10.62 5.01 7.01
CA ARG A 110 10.92 6.45 7.01
C ARG A 110 12.13 6.80 7.87
N THR A 111 12.29 6.11 9.01
CA THR A 111 13.38 6.39 9.97
C THR A 111 14.70 5.81 9.49
N LEU A 112 14.68 4.63 8.87
CA LEU A 112 15.88 3.86 8.55
C LEU A 112 16.31 3.97 7.08
N THR A 113 15.38 4.37 6.20
CA THR A 113 15.59 4.37 4.75
C THR A 113 15.03 5.65 4.12
N LYS A 114 15.21 5.79 2.80
CA LYS A 114 14.52 6.82 2.00
C LYS A 114 13.34 6.27 1.19
N ILE A 115 13.01 4.99 1.39
CA ILE A 115 11.92 4.33 0.70
C ILE A 115 10.62 4.97 1.13
N LYS A 116 9.79 5.33 0.14
CA LYS A 116 8.47 5.90 0.37
C LYS A 116 7.49 4.82 0.74
N VAL A 117 6.58 5.09 1.66
CA VAL A 117 5.55 4.13 2.04
C VAL A 117 4.18 4.75 1.80
N VAL A 118 3.40 4.09 0.95
CA VAL A 118 2.09 4.57 0.51
C VAL A 118 1.04 3.49 0.68
N LEU A 119 -0.20 3.91 0.77
CA LEU A 119 -1.35 3.03 0.79
C LEU A 119 -2.14 3.14 -0.51
N ALA A 120 -2.41 2.03 -1.18
CA ALA A 120 -3.39 1.91 -2.25
C ALA A 120 -4.64 1.21 -1.71
N THR A 121 -5.80 1.86 -1.81
CA THR A 121 -7.05 1.32 -1.29
C THR A 121 -8.22 1.64 -2.21
N PRO A 122 -9.23 0.77 -2.33
CA PRO A 122 -10.47 1.16 -2.97
C PRO A 122 -11.36 2.00 -2.03
N ASP A 123 -10.99 2.12 -0.73
CA ASP A 123 -11.84 2.64 0.33
C ASP A 123 -13.18 1.88 0.31
N ALA A 124 -13.16 0.59 0.66
CA ALA A 124 -14.36 -0.25 0.67
C ALA A 124 -15.43 0.23 1.66
N GLY A 125 -15.10 1.23 2.48
CA GLY A 125 -15.98 1.90 3.41
C GLY A 125 -16.05 1.21 4.76
N ARG A 126 -16.61 1.92 5.73
CA ARG A 126 -16.80 1.43 7.10
C ARG A 126 -17.78 0.26 7.11
N GLN A 127 -17.28 -0.95 7.42
CA GLN A 127 -18.04 -2.21 7.39
C GLN A 127 -19.23 -2.32 8.38
N GLN A 128 -19.63 -1.24 9.05
CA GLN A 128 -20.67 -1.28 10.09
C GLN A 128 -22.08 -1.52 9.53
N LYS A 129 -22.34 -1.27 8.23
CA LYS A 129 -23.64 -1.52 7.58
C LYS A 129 -23.44 -2.04 6.16
N LYS A 130 -23.84 -3.30 5.91
CA LYS A 130 -23.62 -4.00 4.62
C LYS A 130 -24.18 -3.27 3.39
N ASP A 131 -25.20 -2.42 3.57
CA ASP A 131 -25.90 -1.74 2.46
C ASP A 131 -25.57 -0.24 2.38
N LYS A 132 -24.63 0.25 3.19
CA LYS A 132 -24.26 1.66 3.21
C LYS A 132 -22.76 1.82 3.19
N TRP A 133 -22.25 2.34 2.08
CA TRP A 133 -20.88 2.81 1.99
C TRP A 133 -20.73 4.17 2.67
N GLU A 134 -19.68 4.28 3.49
CA GLU A 134 -19.22 5.51 4.13
C GLU A 134 -17.69 5.47 4.14
N SER A 135 -17.06 6.51 3.59
CA SER A 135 -15.61 6.59 3.47
C SER A 135 -14.90 6.44 4.81
N GLU A 136 -13.81 5.67 4.83
CA GLU A 136 -12.98 5.52 6.03
C GLU A 136 -12.14 6.79 6.32
N TRP A 137 -12.04 7.70 5.34
CA TRP A 137 -11.19 8.89 5.37
C TRP A 137 -11.89 10.18 5.82
N GLY A 138 -13.23 10.23 5.80
CA GLY A 138 -13.99 11.47 6.03
C GLY A 138 -13.62 12.54 5.01
N THR A 139 -13.60 13.81 5.42
CA THR A 139 -13.28 14.96 4.56
C THR A 139 -12.07 15.72 5.09
N PRO A 140 -11.48 16.66 4.32
CA PRO A 140 -10.46 17.56 4.84
C PRO A 140 -10.93 18.39 6.04
N ASP A 141 -12.18 18.85 6.02
CA ASP A 141 -12.76 19.71 7.08
C ASP A 141 -13.25 18.90 8.29
N GLU A 142 -13.68 17.65 8.05
CA GLU A 142 -14.12 16.70 9.08
C GLU A 142 -13.33 15.39 8.94
N PRO A 143 -12.03 15.39 9.31
CA PRO A 143 -11.16 14.25 9.08
C PRO A 143 -11.45 13.13 10.09
N THR A 144 -11.36 11.89 9.61
CA THR A 144 -11.37 10.73 10.49
C THR A 144 -10.01 10.56 11.16
N LYS A 145 -9.98 9.75 12.23
CA LYS A 145 -8.72 9.32 12.84
C LYS A 145 -7.76 8.71 11.81
N ASP A 146 -8.29 7.90 10.88
CA ASP A 146 -7.46 7.24 9.87
C ASP A 146 -6.84 8.24 8.89
N ARG A 147 -7.58 9.27 8.47
CA ARG A 147 -7.04 10.37 7.66
C ARG A 147 -5.93 11.13 8.40
N LEU A 148 -6.15 11.48 9.66
CA LEU A 148 -5.15 12.19 10.47
C LEU A 148 -3.86 11.37 10.66
N LEU A 149 -4.00 10.07 10.91
CA LEU A 149 -2.87 9.17 11.06
C LEU A 149 -2.13 8.98 9.73
N ALA A 150 -2.84 8.77 8.63
CA ALA A 150 -2.25 8.67 7.31
C ALA A 150 -1.43 9.92 6.99
N GLN A 151 -2.01 11.11 7.14
CA GLN A 151 -1.34 12.39 6.91
C GLN A 151 -0.05 12.55 7.72
N SER A 152 0.00 11.98 8.93
CA SER A 152 1.17 12.05 9.78
C SER A 152 2.27 11.06 9.37
N TYR A 153 1.89 9.84 8.97
CA TYR A 153 2.83 8.72 8.92
C TYR A 153 3.03 8.07 7.55
N LEU A 154 2.21 8.37 6.54
CA LEU A 154 2.40 7.87 5.17
C LEU A 154 2.92 8.97 4.24
N ASP A 155 3.57 8.57 3.14
CA ASP A 155 3.96 9.48 2.06
C ASP A 155 2.82 9.74 1.06
N GLY A 156 1.77 8.90 1.07
CA GLY A 156 0.61 9.04 0.20
C GLY A 156 -0.47 7.99 0.46
N VAL A 157 -1.72 8.36 0.20
CA VAL A 157 -2.87 7.46 0.15
C VAL A 157 -3.53 7.63 -1.21
N TYR A 158 -3.65 6.54 -1.95
CA TYR A 158 -4.10 6.52 -3.33
C TYR A 158 -5.35 5.68 -3.44
N VAL A 159 -6.43 6.31 -3.91
CA VAL A 159 -7.77 5.74 -3.83
C VAL A 159 -8.42 5.61 -5.18
N GLU A 160 -9.04 4.46 -5.44
CA GLU A 160 -9.93 4.27 -6.58
C GLU A 160 -11.16 3.46 -6.18
N ASN A 161 -12.31 4.13 -6.10
CA ASN A 161 -13.56 3.52 -5.66
C ASN A 161 -14.17 2.66 -6.79
N LEU A 162 -13.65 1.45 -7.01
CA LEU A 162 -14.25 0.50 -7.94
C LEU A 162 -15.40 -0.25 -7.28
N LYS A 163 -16.55 -0.31 -7.96
CA LYS A 163 -17.77 -0.98 -7.44
C LYS A 163 -17.54 -2.43 -7.04
N GLU A 164 -16.65 -3.14 -7.73
CA GLU A 164 -16.30 -4.53 -7.42
C GLU A 164 -15.61 -4.71 -6.06
N PHE A 165 -14.94 -3.66 -5.56
CA PHE A 165 -14.25 -3.66 -4.27
C PHE A 165 -14.99 -2.87 -3.18
N CYS A 166 -15.99 -2.05 -3.54
CA CYS A 166 -16.79 -1.23 -2.63
C CYS A 166 -18.27 -1.67 -2.63
N PRO A 167 -18.61 -2.83 -2.02
CA PRO A 167 -19.99 -3.31 -1.97
C PRO A 167 -20.85 -2.34 -1.14
N GLY A 168 -21.72 -1.57 -1.80
CA GLY A 168 -22.60 -0.59 -1.18
C GLY A 168 -22.36 0.86 -1.59
N ILE A 169 -21.33 1.14 -2.40
CA ILE A 169 -21.12 2.48 -2.97
C ILE A 169 -22.20 2.79 -4.01
N LYS A 170 -22.88 3.93 -3.85
CA LYS A 170 -23.94 4.40 -4.76
C LYS A 170 -23.37 5.40 -5.77
N GLU A 171 -24.12 5.63 -6.84
CA GLU A 171 -23.77 6.64 -7.84
C GLU A 171 -23.61 8.02 -7.18
N GLY A 172 -22.55 8.74 -7.59
CA GLY A 172 -22.18 10.04 -7.02
C GLY A 172 -21.43 9.96 -5.68
N GLN A 173 -21.40 8.82 -5.00
CA GLN A 173 -20.55 8.63 -3.82
C GLN A 173 -19.11 8.34 -4.24
N LYS A 174 -18.16 8.98 -3.56
CA LYS A 174 -16.72 8.79 -3.76
C LYS A 174 -15.96 9.24 -2.53
N THR A 175 -14.73 8.77 -2.39
CA THR A 175 -13.80 9.29 -1.39
C THR A 175 -13.54 10.78 -1.66
N VAL A 176 -13.56 11.59 -0.61
CA VAL A 176 -13.21 13.00 -0.72
C VAL A 176 -11.69 13.12 -0.64
N PHE A 177 -11.08 13.63 -1.72
CA PHE A 177 -9.63 13.83 -1.80
C PHE A 177 -9.18 15.09 -1.06
N GLY A 178 -7.88 15.19 -0.79
CA GLY A 178 -7.24 16.36 -0.21
C GLY A 178 -6.07 16.01 0.70
N GLY A 179 -5.00 16.83 0.65
CA GLY A 179 -3.74 16.53 1.31
C GLY A 179 -3.06 15.33 0.67
N ILE A 180 -2.69 14.32 1.46
CA ILE A 180 -2.04 13.12 0.94
C ILE A 180 -3.00 12.07 0.36
N ILE A 181 -4.32 12.24 0.57
CA ILE A 181 -5.37 11.33 0.09
C ILE A 181 -5.77 11.79 -1.31
N ARG A 182 -5.43 11.00 -2.32
CA ARG A 182 -5.43 11.39 -3.74
C ARG A 182 -5.94 10.23 -4.61
N PRO A 183 -6.39 10.49 -5.84
CA PRO A 183 -6.83 9.42 -6.74
C PRO A 183 -5.66 8.51 -7.16
N LEU A 184 -5.94 7.23 -7.42
CA LEU A 184 -4.91 6.24 -7.78
C LEU A 184 -4.09 6.62 -9.01
N HIS A 185 -4.68 7.36 -9.95
CA HIS A 185 -3.98 7.77 -11.17
C HIS A 185 -2.81 8.75 -10.97
N GLU A 186 -2.70 9.37 -9.80
CA GLU A 186 -1.55 10.22 -9.47
C GLU A 186 -0.32 9.42 -8.99
N LEU A 187 -0.51 8.16 -8.52
CA LEU A 187 0.58 7.35 -7.98
C LEU A 187 1.75 7.12 -8.94
N PRO A 188 1.54 6.82 -10.25
CA PRO A 188 2.64 6.69 -11.20
C PRO A 188 3.53 7.94 -11.27
N GLU A 189 2.94 9.13 -11.23
CA GLU A 189 3.67 10.39 -11.33
C GLU A 189 4.56 10.62 -10.11
N ASP A 190 4.05 10.28 -8.93
CA ASP A 190 4.81 10.35 -7.69
C ASP A 190 5.94 9.35 -7.63
N ILE A 191 5.71 8.11 -8.05
CA ILE A 191 6.76 7.09 -8.16
C ILE A 191 7.87 7.58 -9.10
N ILE A 192 7.52 8.16 -10.26
CA ILE A 192 8.49 8.74 -11.19
C ILE A 192 9.27 9.87 -10.52
N ARG A 193 8.60 10.78 -9.80
CA ARG A 193 9.25 11.87 -9.08
C ARG A 193 10.23 11.35 -8.03
N TRP A 194 9.79 10.44 -7.17
CA TRP A 194 10.64 9.86 -6.12
C TRP A 194 11.81 9.05 -6.68
N SER A 195 11.64 8.42 -7.85
CA SER A 195 12.73 7.72 -8.53
C SER A 195 13.90 8.62 -8.92
N LYS A 196 13.64 9.92 -9.17
CA LYS A 196 14.67 10.90 -9.50
C LYS A 196 15.46 11.33 -8.28
N ASP A 197 14.83 11.31 -7.10
CA ASP A 197 15.48 11.67 -5.85
C ASP A 197 16.44 10.57 -5.40
N ILE A 198 16.02 9.31 -5.49
CA ILE A 198 16.85 8.16 -5.07
C ILE A 198 18.11 8.00 -5.92
N SER A 199 18.03 8.26 -7.23
CA SER A 199 19.20 8.18 -8.11
C SER A 199 20.33 9.16 -7.74
N LYS A 200 20.05 10.25 -7.02
CA LYS A 200 21.06 11.23 -6.59
C LYS A 200 21.91 10.77 -5.40
N PHE A 201 21.48 9.74 -4.68
CA PHE A 201 22.15 9.25 -3.47
C PHE A 201 23.11 8.09 -3.72
N LEU A 202 23.20 7.59 -4.96
CA LEU A 202 24.17 6.57 -5.36
C LEU A 202 25.49 7.16 -5.91
N THR A 203 25.63 8.49 -5.94
CA THR A 203 26.81 9.17 -6.48
C THR A 203 27.84 9.54 -5.40
N ILE A 204 27.84 8.84 -4.27
CA ILE A 204 28.83 8.98 -3.19
C ILE A 204 29.54 7.65 -3.00
#